data_AF-A0A818BND0-F1
#
_entry.id   AF-A0A818BND0-F1
#
_cell.length_a   1.000
_cell.length_b   1.000
_cell.length_c   1.000
_cell.angle_alpha   90.00
_cell.angle_beta   90.00
_cell.angle_gamma   90.00
#
_symmetry.space_group_name_H-M   'P 1'
#
loop_
_entity.id
_entity.type
_entity.pdbx_description
1 polymer ?
#
loop_
_entity_poly.entity_id
_entity_poly.type
_entity_poly.pdbx_seq_one_letter_code
_entity_poly.pdbx_strand_id
1 'polypeptide(L)'
;MIIGTLAGMISVLGFHFLLPKLKQYRLHDTCAVNNLHGIPGLVAGVTGIIVASIGNRSGSLTSLTDACCGGGKSRNNSTQSAYQATARGLTLGMAVVGGLITGFMLRLPIFA
;
A
#
# COMPACT_ATOMS: atom_id res chain seq x y z
N MET A 1 -11.02 -10.86 6.99
CA MET A 1 -10.23 -12.10 7.14
C MET A 1 -9.69 -12.60 5.79
N ILE A 2 -10.50 -12.70 4.74
CA ILE A 2 -10.07 -13.17 3.40
C ILE A 2 -8.90 -12.36 2.80
N ILE A 3 -8.97 -11.03 2.89
CA ILE A 3 -7.91 -10.15 2.34
C ILE A 3 -6.57 -10.40 3.03
N GLY A 4 -6.61 -10.62 4.35
CA GLY A 4 -5.41 -10.89 5.15
C GLY A 4 -4.78 -12.24 4.83
N THR A 5 -5.58 -13.29 4.65
CA THR A 5 -5.05 -14.62 4.26
C THR A 5 -4.45 -14.60 2.85
N LEU A 6 -5.12 -13.95 1.89
CA LEU A 6 -4.59 -13.78 0.53
C LEU A 6 -3.29 -12.96 0.52
N ALA A 7 -3.26 -11.83 1.22
CA ALA A 7 -2.05 -11.01 1.34
C ALA A 7 -0.90 -11.77 2.02
N GLY A 8 -1.20 -12.60 3.04
CA GLY A 8 -0.23 -13.48 3.69
C GLY A 8 0.36 -14.51 2.73
N MET A 9 -0.48 -15.20 1.95
CA MET A 9 0.00 -16.16 0.94
C MET A 9 0.88 -15.48 -0.12
N ILE A 10 0.47 -14.31 -0.63
CA ILE A 10 1.24 -13.53 -1.60
C ILE A 10 2.60 -13.12 -1.02
N SER A 11 2.62 -12.68 0.25
CA SER A 11 3.87 -12.35 0.95
C SER A 11 4.82 -13.55 0.97
N VAL A 12 4.36 -14.72 1.45
CA VAL A 12 5.18 -15.93 1.55
C VAL A 12 5.75 -16.36 0.18
N LEU A 13 4.94 -16.32 -0.88
CA LEU A 13 5.41 -16.58 -2.23
C LEU A 13 6.44 -15.55 -2.70
N GLY A 14 6.27 -14.28 -2.32
CA GLY A 14 7.23 -13.20 -2.57
C GLY A 14 8.59 -13.45 -1.93
N PHE A 15 8.63 -13.96 -0.69
CA PHE A 15 9.88 -14.34 -0.03
C PHE A 15 10.66 -15.40 -0.83
N HIS A 16 9.96 -16.39 -1.38
CA HIS A 16 10.62 -17.49 -2.10
C HIS A 16 11.01 -17.14 -3.54
N PHE A 17 10.12 -16.46 -4.29
CA PHE A 17 10.31 -16.23 -5.73
C PHE A 17 10.78 -14.81 -6.07
N LEU A 18 10.27 -13.80 -5.37
CA LEU A 18 10.51 -12.41 -5.73
C LEU A 18 11.84 -11.91 -5.17
N LEU A 19 12.16 -12.26 -3.92
CA LEU A 19 13.42 -11.88 -3.28
C LEU A 19 14.69 -12.28 -4.05
N PRO A 20 14.84 -13.53 -4.56
CA PRO A 20 16.00 -13.88 -5.38
C PRO A 20 16.04 -13.15 -6.72
N LYS A 21 14.89 -12.82 -7.32
CA LYS A 21 14.82 -12.03 -8.56
C LYS A 21 15.26 -10.59 -8.33
N LEU A 22 14.85 -9.93 -7.23
CA LEU A 22 15.28 -8.56 -6.91
C LEU A 22 16.80 -8.46 -6.73
N LYS A 23 17.40 -9.48 -6.11
CA LYS A 23 18.86 -9.55 -5.95
C LYS A 23 19.60 -9.54 -7.29
N GLN A 24 19.04 -10.16 -8.33
CA GLN A 24 19.62 -10.13 -9.70
C GLN A 24 19.64 -8.71 -10.28
N TYR A 25 18.65 -7.88 -9.95
CA TYR A 25 18.57 -6.48 -10.34
C TYR A 25 19.35 -5.52 -9.42
N ARG A 26 20.22 -6.04 -8.54
CA ARG A 26 20.98 -5.28 -7.53
C ARG A 26 20.11 -4.52 -6.53
N LEU A 27 18.85 -4.93 -6.35
CA LEU A 27 17.98 -4.42 -5.30
C LEU A 27 18.07 -5.36 -4.08
N HIS A 28 18.97 -5.05 -3.16
CA HIS A 28 19.08 -5.80 -1.91
C HIS A 28 17.98 -5.38 -0.94
N ASP A 29 17.08 -6.31 -0.66
CA ASP A 29 16.06 -6.17 0.39
C ASP A 29 16.37 -7.17 1.52
N THR A 30 17.22 -6.74 2.47
CA THR A 30 17.80 -7.61 3.51
C THR A 30 16.74 -8.23 4.43
N CYS A 31 15.69 -7.47 4.73
CA CYS A 31 14.60 -7.90 5.61
C CYS A 31 13.33 -8.27 4.82
N ALA A 32 13.41 -8.30 3.48
CA ALA A 32 12.28 -8.54 2.59
C ALA A 32 11.06 -7.65 2.88
N VAL A 33 11.30 -6.38 3.22
CA VAL A 33 10.24 -5.42 3.60
C VAL A 33 9.27 -5.16 2.44
N ASN A 34 9.71 -5.32 1.19
CA ASN A 34 8.84 -5.24 0.03
C ASN A 34 7.76 -6.35 0.06
N ASN A 35 8.13 -7.55 0.50
CA ASN A 35 7.21 -8.69 0.55
C ASN A 35 6.30 -8.65 1.78
N LEU A 36 6.78 -8.15 2.92
CA LEU A 36 6.01 -8.08 4.16
C LEU A 36 5.14 -6.82 4.29
N HIS A 37 5.65 -5.66 3.88
CA HIS A 37 4.95 -4.38 4.02
C HIS A 37 4.46 -3.85 2.67
N GLY A 38 5.32 -3.83 1.66
CA GLY A 38 5.03 -3.22 0.36
C GLY A 38 3.85 -3.87 -0.37
N ILE A 39 3.99 -5.14 -0.74
CA ILE A 39 2.98 -5.89 -1.50
C ILE A 39 1.68 -6.06 -0.69
N PRO A 40 1.70 -6.51 0.58
CA PRO A 40 0.49 -6.60 1.39
C PRO A 40 -0.20 -5.25 1.57
N GLY A 41 0.57 -4.18 1.77
CA GLY A 41 0.06 -2.81 1.86
C GLY A 41 -0.58 -2.34 0.55
N LEU A 42 0.01 -2.68 -0.60
CA LEU A 42 -0.56 -2.37 -1.92
C LEU A 42 -1.86 -3.14 -2.17
N VAL A 43 -1.92 -4.43 -1.82
CA VAL A 43 -3.14 -5.26 -1.95
C VAL A 43 -4.26 -4.75 -1.05
N ALA A 44 -3.95 -4.50 0.23
CA ALA A 44 -4.90 -3.93 1.18
C ALA A 44 -5.39 -2.56 0.73
N GLY A 45 -4.45 -1.78 0.17
CA GLY A 45 -4.72 -0.63 -0.64
C GLY A 45 -5.77 -0.97 -1.69
N VAL A 46 -5.42 -1.55 -2.83
CA VAL A 46 -6.33 -1.70 -3.99
C VAL A 46 -7.72 -2.17 -3.57
N THR A 47 -7.80 -3.11 -2.63
CA THR A 47 -9.06 -3.56 -2.03
C THR A 47 -9.88 -2.43 -1.40
N GLY A 48 -9.29 -1.53 -0.64
CA GLY A 48 -9.95 -0.34 -0.10
C GLY A 48 -10.53 0.62 -1.16
N ILE A 49 -9.90 0.76 -2.35
CA ILE A 49 -10.49 1.54 -3.46
C ILE A 49 -11.75 0.86 -3.96
N ILE A 50 -11.69 -0.47 -4.13
CA ILE A 50 -12.82 -1.28 -4.62
C ILE A 50 -13.97 -1.18 -3.63
N VAL A 51 -13.70 -1.40 -2.33
CA VAL A 51 -14.69 -1.32 -1.26
C VAL A 51 -15.33 0.08 -1.19
N ALA A 52 -14.54 1.15 -1.32
CA ALA A 52 -15.09 2.51 -1.36
C ALA A 52 -15.95 2.79 -2.60
N SER A 53 -15.69 2.12 -3.72
CA SER A 53 -16.48 2.29 -4.95
C SER A 53 -17.86 1.62 -4.85
N ILE A 54 -17.94 0.48 -4.17
CA ILE A 54 -19.17 -0.34 -4.06
C ILE A 54 -19.93 -0.16 -2.74
N GLY A 55 -19.36 0.56 -1.77
CA GLY A 55 -19.92 0.68 -0.41
C GLY A 55 -21.34 1.25 -0.43
N ASN A 56 -22.31 0.46 0.01
CA ASN A 56 -23.70 0.90 0.06
C ASN A 56 -24.00 1.58 1.41
N ARG A 57 -24.56 2.79 1.38
CA ARG A 57 -24.95 3.57 2.57
C ARG A 57 -26.38 3.21 2.98
N SER A 58 -26.63 1.98 3.43
CA SER A 58 -27.96 1.55 3.90
C SER A 58 -27.96 1.09 5.36
N GLY A 59 -28.87 1.67 6.16
CA GLY A 59 -29.22 1.21 7.51
C GLY A 59 -28.12 1.39 8.57
N SER A 60 -28.05 0.46 9.53
CA SER A 60 -27.10 0.45 10.66
C SER A 60 -25.62 0.41 10.25
N LEU A 61 -25.32 0.10 8.98
CA LEU A 61 -23.97 0.04 8.42
C LEU A 61 -23.42 1.42 7.99
N THR A 62 -24.23 2.48 8.07
CA THR A 62 -23.81 3.83 7.66
C THR A 62 -22.64 4.33 8.52
N SER A 63 -22.67 4.10 9.84
CA SER A 63 -21.59 4.49 10.76
C SER A 63 -20.29 3.72 10.52
N LEU A 64 -20.38 2.43 10.17
CA LEU A 64 -19.22 1.60 9.80
C LEU A 64 -18.62 2.07 8.47
N THR A 65 -19.48 2.40 7.51
CA THR A 65 -19.04 2.88 6.18
C THR A 65 -18.43 4.27 6.30
N ASP A 66 -19.00 5.18 7.07
CA ASP A 66 -18.46 6.53 7.28
C ASP A 66 -17.16 6.52 8.10
N ALA A 67 -16.99 5.59 9.05
CA ALA A 67 -15.73 5.39 9.76
C ALA A 67 -14.64 4.82 8.84
N CYS A 68 -14.97 3.85 7.98
CA CYS A 68 -14.02 3.21 7.07
C CYS A 68 -13.73 4.03 5.79
N CYS A 69 -14.66 4.89 5.36
CA CYS A 69 -14.67 5.52 4.03
C CYS A 69 -14.83 7.05 4.07
N GLY A 70 -14.57 7.73 5.18
CA GLY A 70 -14.71 9.20 5.21
C GLY A 70 -14.41 9.90 6.52
N GLY A 71 -14.20 9.16 7.60
CA GLY A 71 -14.05 9.73 8.94
C GLY A 71 -15.26 10.57 9.36
N GLY A 72 -16.48 10.18 8.94
CA GLY A 72 -17.70 10.95 9.21
C GLY A 72 -18.00 12.09 8.23
N LYS A 73 -17.22 12.27 7.15
CA LYS A 73 -17.53 13.23 6.07
C LYS A 73 -18.48 12.61 5.05
N SER A 74 -19.58 13.30 4.72
CA SER A 74 -20.50 12.89 3.64
C SER A 74 -19.81 12.99 2.27
N ARG A 75 -19.33 11.85 1.75
CA ARG A 75 -18.63 11.73 0.46
C ARG A 75 -19.30 10.64 -0.38
N ASN A 76 -19.61 10.92 -1.65
CA ASN A 76 -20.10 9.87 -2.53
C ASN A 76 -19.00 8.81 -2.81
N ASN A 77 -19.42 7.62 -3.25
CA ASN A 77 -18.54 6.46 -3.45
C ASN A 77 -17.40 6.76 -4.43
N SER A 78 -17.72 7.41 -5.57
CA SER A 78 -16.74 7.80 -6.58
C SER A 78 -15.69 8.78 -6.07
N THR A 79 -16.12 9.73 -5.23
CA THR A 79 -15.23 10.72 -4.62
C THR A 79 -14.30 10.05 -3.62
N GLN A 80 -14.83 9.15 -2.79
CA GLN A 80 -14.00 8.45 -1.80
C GLN A 80 -13.00 7.50 -2.44
N SER A 81 -13.39 6.75 -3.48
CA SER A 81 -12.47 5.88 -4.19
C SER A 81 -11.39 6.69 -4.92
N ALA A 82 -11.73 7.84 -5.49
CA ALA A 82 -10.77 8.80 -6.04
C ALA A 82 -9.77 9.28 -4.99
N TYR A 83 -10.23 9.72 -3.80
CA TYR A 83 -9.33 10.11 -2.70
C TYR A 83 -8.38 8.99 -2.29
N GLN A 84 -8.86 7.74 -2.20
CA GLN A 84 -7.99 6.61 -1.87
C GLN A 84 -6.98 6.30 -2.98
N ALA A 85 -7.36 6.44 -4.26
CA ALA A 85 -6.47 6.28 -5.40
C ALA A 85 -5.37 7.33 -5.42
N THR A 86 -5.76 8.60 -5.29
CA THR A 86 -4.82 9.73 -5.24
C THR A 86 -3.89 9.63 -4.03
N ALA A 87 -4.41 9.28 -2.85
CA ALA A 87 -3.60 9.11 -1.66
C ALA A 87 -2.51 8.04 -1.86
N ARG A 88 -2.83 6.91 -2.49
CA ARG A 88 -1.83 5.87 -2.77
C ARG A 88 -0.80 6.29 -3.81
N GLY A 89 -1.24 6.94 -4.88
CA GLY A 89 -0.32 7.50 -5.87
C GLY A 89 0.66 8.47 -5.21
N LEU A 90 0.17 9.35 -4.35
CA LEU A 90 0.99 10.30 -3.61
C LEU A 90 1.95 9.59 -2.65
N THR A 91 1.49 8.61 -1.88
CA THR A 91 2.35 7.85 -0.96
C THR A 91 3.47 7.13 -1.69
N LEU A 92 3.18 6.47 -2.82
CA LEU A 92 4.19 5.81 -3.64
C LEU A 92 5.18 6.81 -4.23
N GLY A 93 4.69 7.94 -4.74
CA GLY A 93 5.53 9.02 -5.27
C GLY A 93 6.49 9.56 -4.20
N MET A 94 5.96 9.87 -3.02
CA MET A 94 6.77 10.36 -1.89
C MET A 94 7.79 9.31 -1.41
N ALA A 95 7.41 8.03 -1.35
CA ALA A 95 8.31 6.95 -0.96
C ALA A 95 9.48 6.79 -1.95
N VAL A 96 9.21 6.84 -3.26
CA VAL A 96 10.25 6.73 -4.30
C VAL A 96 11.17 7.95 -4.27
N VAL A 97 10.61 9.16 -4.30
CA VAL A 97 11.40 10.40 -4.32
C VAL A 97 12.22 10.54 -3.04
N GLY A 98 11.60 10.36 -1.87
CA GLY A 98 12.28 10.44 -0.58
C GLY A 98 13.36 9.36 -0.41
N GLY A 99 13.08 8.13 -0.85
CA GLY A 99 14.04 7.03 -0.84
C GLY A 99 15.24 7.27 -1.75
N LEU A 100 15.04 7.82 -2.95
CA LEU A 100 16.12 8.17 -3.87
C LEU A 100 16.99 9.31 -3.34
N ILE A 101 16.38 10.36 -2.79
CA ILE A 101 17.12 11.49 -2.17
C ILE A 101 17.96 10.97 -1.01
N THR A 102 17.35 10.20 -0.11
CA THR A 102 18.05 9.64 1.05
C THR A 102 19.17 8.70 0.63
N GLY A 103 18.91 7.82 -0.35
CA GLY A 103 19.91 6.91 -0.90
C GLY A 103 21.09 7.64 -1.57
N PHE A 104 20.81 8.76 -2.23
CA PHE A 104 21.86 9.61 -2.80
C PHE A 104 22.72 10.28 -1.70
N MET A 105 22.08 10.85 -0.67
CA MET A 105 22.79 11.46 0.46
C MET A 105 23.70 10.47 1.18
N LEU A 106 23.23 9.24 1.41
CA LEU A 106 24.01 8.17 2.04
C LEU A 106 25.18 7.68 1.18
N ARG A 107 25.19 7.99 -0.12
CA ARG A 107 26.29 7.63 -1.03
C ARG A 107 27.40 8.67 -1.08
N LEU A 108 27.24 9.81 -0.41
CA LEU A 108 28.29 10.83 -0.33
C LEU A 108 29.45 10.34 0.56
N PRO A 109 30.71 10.62 0.19
CA PRO A 109 31.89 10.17 0.94
C PRO A 109 32.13 10.94 2.25
N ILE A 110 31.09 11.60 2.78
CA ILE A 110 31.14 12.37 4.04
C ILE A 110 30.87 11.44 5.23
N PHE A 111 30.21 10.31 5.00
CA PHE A 111 29.85 9.30 6.00
C PHE A 111 30.72 8.03 5.94
N ALA A 112 31.82 8.09 5.17
CA ALA A 112 32.80 7.01 5.03
C ALA A 112 34.01 7.25 5.94
#